data_AF-A0A662EEL4-F1
#
_entry.id   AF-A0A662EEL4-F1
#
_cell.length_a   1.000
_cell.length_b   1.000
_cell.length_c   1.000
_cell.angle_alpha   90.00
_cell.angle_beta   90.00
_cell.angle_gamma   90.00
#
_symmetry.space_group_name_H-M   'P 1'
#
loop_
_entity.id
_entity.type
_entity.pdbx_description
1 polymer ?
#
loop_
_entity_poly.entity_id
_entity_poly.type
_entity_poly.pdbx_seq_one_letter_code
_entity_poly.pdbx_strand_id
1 'polypeptide(L)'
;LGADADTPESILDTVRGAIRLKLDTAQFFILVPPPGTRLFQKLAEEGRIFDRDWPHYDGHHVVFFPKNMSPWRLQALAIWAYERFYSVLRGIAWFTRLKFENTFFAFVGRRMLKAWLKDNRAYLARLRELSGE
;
A
#
# COMPACT_ATOMS: atom_id res chain seq x y z
N LEU A 1 1.88 6.89 0.98
CA LEU A 1 2.08 6.65 -0.47
C LEU A 1 0.88 7.25 -1.22
N GLY A 2 1.10 7.94 -2.33
CA GLY A 2 0.03 8.52 -3.15
C GLY A 2 -0.23 10.01 -2.92
N ALA A 3 0.67 10.73 -2.25
CA ALA A 3 0.60 12.19 -2.24
C ALA A 3 0.77 12.76 -3.67
N ASP A 4 0.35 14.00 -3.88
CA ASP A 4 0.41 14.65 -5.21
C ASP A 4 1.84 14.70 -5.81
N ALA A 5 2.87 14.69 -4.97
CA ALA A 5 4.27 14.66 -5.40
C ALA A 5 4.85 13.24 -5.52
N ASP A 6 4.14 12.20 -5.05
CA ASP A 6 4.64 10.83 -5.12
C ASP A 6 4.60 10.34 -6.57
N THR A 7 5.72 9.80 -7.02
CA THR A 7 5.86 9.03 -8.27
C THR A 7 6.09 7.55 -7.97
N PRO A 8 5.92 6.65 -8.95
CA PRO A 8 6.27 5.24 -8.76
C PRO A 8 7.69 5.05 -8.20
N GLU A 9 8.66 5.80 -8.72
CA GLU A 9 10.07 5.75 -8.33
C GLU A 9 10.25 6.15 -6.86
N SER A 10 9.62 7.23 -6.43
CA SER A 10 9.69 7.70 -5.03
C SER A 10 9.16 6.66 -4.04
N ILE A 11 8.11 5.92 -4.41
CA ILE A 11 7.54 4.83 -3.61
C ILE A 11 8.52 3.66 -3.54
N LEU A 12 9.09 3.26 -4.69
CA LEU A 12 10.11 2.20 -4.74
C LEU A 12 11.31 2.55 -3.85
N ASP A 13 11.78 3.79 -3.90
CA ASP A 13 12.92 4.25 -3.11
C ASP A 13 12.62 4.33 -1.62
N THR A 14 11.40 4.71 -1.26
CA THR A 14 10.91 4.65 0.14
C THR A 14 11.00 3.22 0.68
N VAL A 15 10.48 2.24 -0.05
CA VAL A 15 10.51 0.82 0.35
C VAL A 15 11.94 0.29 0.41
N ARG A 16 12.76 0.58 -0.60
CA ARG A 16 14.19 0.20 -0.62
C ARG A 16 14.94 0.83 0.56
N GLY A 17 14.64 2.08 0.90
CA GLY A 17 15.17 2.78 2.06
C GLY A 17 14.85 2.06 3.37
N ALA A 18 13.57 1.74 3.59
CA ALA A 18 13.13 0.99 4.78
C ALA A 18 13.84 -0.37 4.93
N ILE A 19 14.06 -1.07 3.81
CA ILE A 19 14.79 -2.35 3.78
C ILE A 19 16.27 -2.13 4.09
N ARG A 20 16.90 -1.14 3.44
CA ARG A 20 18.33 -0.82 3.60
C ARG A 20 18.67 -0.41 5.03
N LEU A 21 17.78 0.37 5.67
CA LEU A 21 17.89 0.77 7.07
C LEU A 21 17.62 -0.38 8.05
N LYS A 22 17.21 -1.55 7.55
CA LYS A 22 16.91 -2.75 8.36
C LYS A 22 15.86 -2.50 9.43
N LEU A 23 14.84 -1.69 9.11
CA LEU A 23 13.70 -1.49 10.01
C LEU A 23 13.07 -2.85 10.37
N ASP A 24 12.70 -3.01 11.63
CA ASP A 24 12.10 -4.25 12.14
C ASP A 24 10.64 -4.38 11.65
N THR A 25 9.88 -3.29 11.64
CA THR A 25 8.50 -3.21 11.12
C THR A 25 8.31 -1.94 10.28
N ALA A 26 7.33 -1.97 9.37
CA ALA A 26 6.93 -0.81 8.58
C ALA A 26 5.47 -0.93 8.14
N GLN A 27 4.79 0.22 8.07
CA GLN A 27 3.46 0.35 7.46
C GLN A 27 3.57 1.27 6.25
N PHE A 28 3.01 0.83 5.13
CA PHE A 28 2.99 1.55 3.86
C PHE A 28 1.56 1.98 3.54
N PHE A 29 1.05 2.95 4.28
CA PHE A 29 -0.31 3.43 4.05
C PHE A 29 -0.43 4.25 2.77
N ILE A 30 -1.53 3.99 2.09
CA ILE A 30 -2.03 4.80 0.99
C ILE A 30 -2.65 6.05 1.60
N LEU A 31 -2.43 7.20 0.95
CA LEU A 31 -3.02 8.46 1.38
C LEU A 31 -4.54 8.33 1.41
N VAL A 32 -5.12 8.45 2.61
CA VAL A 32 -6.56 8.45 2.79
C VAL A 32 -7.03 9.91 2.87
N PRO A 33 -8.09 10.28 2.14
CA PRO A 33 -8.75 11.55 2.33
C PRO A 33 -10.06 11.36 3.11
N PRO A 34 -10.11 11.27 4.45
CA PRO A 34 -11.37 11.07 5.16
C PRO A 34 -12.38 12.19 4.88
N PRO A 35 -13.66 11.87 4.64
CA PRO A 35 -14.77 12.82 4.61
C PRO A 35 -14.69 13.88 5.71
N GLY A 36 -14.88 15.15 5.35
CA GLY A 36 -14.80 16.30 6.25
C GLY A 36 -13.39 16.91 6.40
N THR A 37 -12.34 16.27 5.88
CA THR A 37 -11.00 16.86 5.86
C THR A 37 -10.83 17.85 4.70
N ARG A 38 -9.90 18.82 4.84
CA ARG A 38 -9.52 19.72 3.74
C ARG A 38 -9.02 18.97 2.52
N LEU A 39 -8.32 17.85 2.73
CA LEU A 39 -7.84 17.01 1.64
C LEU A 39 -9.00 16.38 0.86
N PHE A 40 -10.01 15.85 1.57
CA PHE A 40 -11.21 15.31 0.93
C PHE A 40 -11.95 16.37 0.11
N GLN A 41 -12.16 17.56 0.67
CA GLN A 41 -12.81 18.67 -0.04
C GLN A 41 -12.06 19.01 -1.33
N LYS A 42 -10.75 19.22 -1.23
CA LYS A 42 -9.89 19.51 -2.39
C LYS A 42 -9.98 18.41 -3.46
N LEU A 43 -9.81 17.15 -3.09
CA LEU A 43 -9.86 16.05 -4.04
C LEU A 43 -11.26 15.84 -4.64
N ALA A 44 -12.32 16.11 -3.87
CA ALA A 44 -13.69 16.05 -4.35
C ALA A 44 -13.99 17.17 -5.36
N GLU A 45 -13.55 18.40 -5.08
CA GLU A 45 -13.64 19.56 -5.98
C GLU A 45 -12.85 19.33 -7.27
N GLU A 46 -11.68 18.71 -7.18
CA GLU A 46 -10.88 18.29 -8.35
C GLU A 46 -11.47 17.08 -9.09
N GLY A 47 -12.59 16.49 -8.63
CA GLY A 47 -13.21 15.32 -9.24
C GLY A 47 -12.37 14.04 -9.11
N ARG A 48 -11.42 14.01 -8.18
CA ARG A 48 -10.42 12.94 -8.07
C ARG A 48 -10.85 11.78 -7.17
N ILE A 49 -11.96 11.86 -6.46
CA ILE A 49 -12.47 10.76 -5.62
C ILE A 49 -13.45 9.90 -6.42
N PHE A 50 -13.07 8.64 -6.71
CA PHE A 50 -13.91 7.69 -7.44
C PHE A 50 -14.58 6.62 -6.56
N ASP A 51 -14.21 6.58 -5.28
CA ASP A 51 -14.75 5.63 -4.31
C ASP A 51 -15.11 6.37 -3.01
N ARG A 52 -16.36 6.18 -2.55
CA ARG A 52 -16.89 6.82 -1.35
C ARG A 52 -17.38 5.79 -0.32
N ASP A 53 -17.10 4.51 -0.54
CA ASP A 53 -17.47 3.47 0.40
C ASP A 53 -16.56 3.57 1.62
N TRP A 54 -17.15 3.92 2.76
CA TRP A 54 -16.44 4.13 4.03
C TRP A 54 -15.48 2.98 4.42
N PRO A 55 -15.81 1.69 4.20
CA PRO A 55 -14.88 0.59 4.47
C PRO A 55 -13.54 0.66 3.72
N HIS A 56 -13.46 1.38 2.59
CA HIS A 56 -12.22 1.55 1.83
C HIS A 56 -11.32 2.68 2.38
N TYR A 57 -11.77 3.47 3.36
CA TYR A 57 -10.98 4.55 3.95
C TYR A 57 -10.07 4.05 5.09
N ASP A 58 -9.35 2.96 4.84
CA ASP A 58 -8.58 2.18 5.83
C ASP A 58 -7.04 2.28 5.68
N GLY A 59 -6.56 3.04 4.69
CA GLY A 59 -5.13 3.18 4.38
C GLY A 59 -4.55 2.05 3.53
N HIS A 60 -5.38 1.09 3.12
CA HIS A 60 -5.00 -0.05 2.28
C HIS A 60 -5.69 -0.05 0.91
N HIS A 61 -6.72 0.77 0.70
CA HIS A 61 -7.39 0.95 -0.58
C HIS A 61 -7.10 2.32 -1.20
N VAL A 62 -6.95 2.36 -2.53
CA VAL A 62 -6.87 3.62 -3.29
C VAL A 62 -8.27 4.10 -3.64
N VAL A 63 -8.72 5.20 -3.04
CA VAL A 63 -10.09 5.74 -3.28
C VAL A 63 -10.13 6.96 -4.21
N PHE A 64 -8.97 7.37 -4.74
CA PHE A 64 -8.81 8.60 -5.51
C PHE A 64 -7.80 8.45 -6.65
N PHE A 65 -7.86 9.32 -7.66
CA PHE A 65 -6.93 9.40 -8.77
C PHE A 65 -5.64 10.15 -8.35
N PRO A 66 -4.47 9.48 -8.23
CA PRO A 66 -3.20 10.15 -7.96
C PRO A 66 -2.70 10.90 -9.21
N LYS A 67 -1.86 11.93 -9.03
CA LYS A 67 -1.42 12.79 -10.15
C LYS A 67 -0.42 12.14 -11.10
N ASN A 68 0.48 11.31 -10.57
CA ASN A 68 1.65 10.82 -11.31
C ASN A 68 1.60 9.33 -11.64
N MET A 69 0.46 8.67 -11.42
CA MET A 69 0.27 7.24 -11.72
C MET A 69 -1.22 6.89 -11.78
N SER A 70 -1.56 5.70 -12.28
CA SER A 70 -2.94 5.21 -12.22
C SER A 70 -3.32 4.77 -10.79
N PRO A 71 -4.62 4.73 -10.45
CA PRO A 71 -5.08 4.17 -9.19
C PRO A 71 -4.61 2.73 -8.98
N TRP A 72 -4.69 1.90 -10.02
CA TRP A 72 -4.19 0.53 -9.99
C TRP A 72 -2.69 0.49 -9.71
N ARG A 73 -1.90 1.34 -10.37
CA ARG A 73 -0.44 1.37 -10.18
C ARG A 73 -0.07 1.71 -8.74
N LEU A 74 -0.75 2.69 -8.12
CA LEU A 74 -0.55 3.02 -6.71
C LEU A 74 -0.88 1.83 -5.80
N GLN A 75 -2.01 1.17 -6.02
CA GLN A 75 -2.43 0.00 -5.25
C GLN A 75 -1.43 -1.17 -5.39
N ALA A 76 -0.98 -1.44 -6.61
CA ALA A 76 0.00 -2.48 -6.90
C ALA A 76 1.35 -2.18 -6.23
N LEU A 77 1.79 -0.93 -6.21
CA LEU A 77 3.02 -0.53 -5.50
C LEU A 77 2.89 -0.67 -3.98
N ALA A 78 1.74 -0.35 -3.41
CA ALA A 78 1.49 -0.56 -1.98
C ALA A 78 1.50 -2.06 -1.61
N ILE A 79 0.84 -2.91 -2.42
CA ILE A 79 0.90 -4.37 -2.28
C ILE A 79 2.35 -4.86 -2.37
N TRP A 80 3.08 -4.44 -3.41
CA TRP A 80 4.47 -4.80 -3.62
C TRP A 80 5.37 -4.36 -2.44
N ALA A 81 5.10 -3.19 -1.85
CA ALA A 81 5.83 -2.71 -0.67
C ALA A 81 5.74 -3.70 0.49
N TYR A 82 4.53 -4.17 0.81
CA TYR A 82 4.31 -5.18 1.84
C TYR A 82 4.91 -6.54 1.46
N GLU A 83 4.75 -6.99 0.20
CA GLU A 83 5.36 -8.25 -0.27
C GLU A 83 6.88 -8.23 -0.11
N ARG A 84 7.51 -7.12 -0.47
CA ARG A 84 8.96 -6.97 -0.43
C ARG A 84 9.47 -6.84 1.00
N PHE A 85 8.81 -6.02 1.82
CA PHE A 85 9.25 -5.74 3.19
C PHE A 85 9.06 -6.98 4.10
N TYR A 86 7.92 -7.66 4.03
CA TYR A 86 7.63 -8.88 4.83
C TYR A 86 7.89 -10.18 4.04
N SER A 87 8.92 -10.20 3.19
CA SER A 87 9.26 -11.39 2.39
C SER A 87 9.79 -12.53 3.26
N VAL A 88 9.45 -13.77 2.89
CA VAL A 88 9.87 -15.00 3.60
C VAL A 88 11.41 -15.10 3.68
N LEU A 89 12.12 -14.71 2.62
CA LEU A 89 13.59 -14.68 2.60
C LEU A 89 14.16 -13.75 3.68
N ARG A 90 13.53 -12.59 3.94
CA ARG A 90 13.93 -11.73 5.06
C ARG A 90 13.60 -12.39 6.39
N GLY A 91 12.45 -13.06 6.51
CA GLY A 91 12.11 -13.84 7.70
C GLY A 91 13.15 -14.92 8.03
N ILE A 92 13.64 -15.64 7.01
CA ILE A 92 14.72 -16.63 7.14
C ILE A 92 16.04 -15.94 7.54
N ALA A 93 16.40 -14.84 6.88
CA ALA A 93 17.63 -14.10 7.22
C ALA A 93 17.61 -13.49 8.63
N TRP A 94 16.44 -13.17 9.17
CA TRP A 94 16.28 -12.76 10.57
C TRP A 94 16.36 -13.94 11.53
N PHE A 95 15.80 -15.09 11.15
CA PHE A 95 15.86 -16.32 11.93
C PHE A 95 17.31 -16.80 12.12
N THR A 96 18.14 -16.76 11.06
CA THR A 96 19.57 -17.10 11.17
C THR A 96 20.37 -16.15 12.06
N ARG A 97 19.79 -14.99 12.39
CA ARG A 97 20.34 -14.00 13.33
C ARG A 97 19.64 -14.02 14.71
N LEU A 98 18.86 -15.07 14.99
CA LEU A 98 18.10 -15.26 16.24
C LEU A 98 17.10 -14.12 16.54
N LYS A 99 16.67 -13.36 15.52
CA LYS A 99 15.64 -12.32 15.64
C LYS A 99 14.24 -12.91 15.42
N PHE A 100 13.76 -13.69 16.38
CA PHE A 100 12.50 -14.43 16.25
C PHE A 100 11.26 -13.53 16.08
N GLU A 101 11.23 -12.35 16.71
CA GLU A 101 10.15 -11.37 16.55
C GLU A 101 10.03 -10.90 15.09
N ASN A 102 11.16 -10.55 14.46
CA ASN A 102 11.19 -10.14 13.05
C ASN A 102 10.75 -11.28 12.12
N THR A 103 11.13 -12.52 12.43
CA THR A 103 10.67 -13.71 11.68
C THR A 103 9.15 -13.89 11.82
N PHE A 104 8.61 -13.73 13.03
CA PHE A 104 7.18 -13.77 13.28
C PHE A 104 6.44 -12.69 12.48
N PHE A 105 6.91 -11.43 12.52
CA PHE A 105 6.31 -10.35 11.74
C PHE A 105 6.35 -10.59 10.23
N ALA A 106 7.44 -11.16 9.70
CA ALA A 106 7.51 -11.53 8.28
C ALA A 106 6.44 -12.57 7.90
N PHE A 107 6.24 -13.61 8.73
CA PHE A 107 5.24 -14.63 8.47
C PHE A 107 3.81 -14.11 8.59
N VAL A 108 3.51 -13.40 9.67
CA VAL A 108 2.19 -12.79 9.90
C VAL A 108 1.88 -11.77 8.81
N GLY A 109 2.81 -10.88 8.49
CA GLY A 109 2.66 -9.90 7.41
C GLY A 109 2.35 -10.57 6.06
N ARG A 110 3.05 -11.67 5.73
CA ARG A 110 2.77 -12.42 4.49
C ARG A 110 1.40 -13.08 4.49
N ARG A 111 0.95 -13.62 5.63
CA ARG A 111 -0.40 -14.21 5.77
C ARG A 111 -1.49 -13.15 5.66
N MET A 112 -1.33 -12.03 6.36
CA MET A 112 -2.28 -10.92 6.32
C MET A 112 -2.42 -10.37 4.90
N LEU A 113 -1.30 -10.17 4.20
CA LEU A 113 -1.34 -9.71 2.81
C LEU A 113 -2.06 -10.71 1.89
N LYS A 114 -1.82 -12.01 2.04
CA LYS A 114 -2.53 -13.04 1.26
C LYS A 114 -4.02 -13.07 1.55
N ALA A 115 -4.42 -12.88 2.81
CA ALA A 115 -5.83 -12.79 3.19
C ALA A 115 -6.47 -11.54 2.59
N TRP A 116 -5.84 -10.37 2.74
CA TRP A 116 -6.32 -9.12 2.16
C TRP A 116 -6.46 -9.20 0.63
N LEU A 117 -5.47 -9.78 -0.07
CA LEU A 117 -5.54 -10.00 -1.52
C LEU A 117 -6.70 -10.92 -1.93
N LYS A 118 -7.03 -11.91 -1.09
CA LYS A 118 -8.14 -12.83 -1.35
C LYS A 118 -9.48 -12.11 -1.19
N ASP A 119 -9.63 -11.32 -0.13
CA ASP A 119 -10.88 -10.65 0.19
C ASP A 119 -11.16 -9.48 -0.77
N ASN A 120 -10.11 -8.85 -1.31
CA ASN A 120 -10.22 -7.68 -2.17
C ASN A 120 -10.07 -7.95 -3.68
N ARG A 121 -10.21 -9.21 -4.14
CA ARG A 121 -10.04 -9.54 -5.57
C ARG A 121 -10.96 -8.74 -6.49
N ALA A 122 -12.24 -8.61 -6.12
CA ALA A 122 -13.22 -7.86 -6.91
C ALA A 122 -12.87 -6.37 -6.97
N TYR A 123 -12.44 -5.81 -5.84
CA TYR A 123 -11.99 -4.43 -5.76
C TYR A 123 -10.76 -4.18 -6.65
N LEU A 124 -9.76 -5.07 -6.59
CA LEU A 124 -8.57 -4.97 -7.43
C LEU A 124 -8.89 -5.09 -8.92
N ALA A 125 -9.85 -5.95 -9.30
CA ALA A 125 -10.31 -6.07 -10.68
C ALA A 125 -10.98 -4.77 -11.16
N ARG A 126 -11.89 -4.19 -10.34
CA ARG A 126 -12.51 -2.89 -10.63
C ARG A 126 -11.48 -1.78 -10.78
N LEU A 127 -10.48 -1.74 -9.90
CA LEU A 127 -9.45 -0.71 -9.90
C LEU A 127 -8.57 -0.78 -11.16
N ARG A 128 -8.29 -2.00 -11.61
CA ARG A 128 -7.56 -2.30 -12.83
C ARG A 128 -8.33 -1.89 -14.08
N GLU A 129 -9.63 -2.22 -14.14
CA GLU A 129 -10.55 -1.74 -15.18
C GLU A 129 -10.63 -0.21 -15.24
N LEU A 130 -10.79 0.44 -14.07
CA LEU A 130 -10.81 1.91 -13.95
C LEU A 130 -9.53 2.56 -14.49
N SER A 131 -8.41 1.86 -14.40
CA SER A 131 -7.10 2.33 -14.85
C SER A 131 -6.81 1.98 -16.31
N GLY A 132 -7.63 1.15 -16.97
CA GLY A 132 -7.42 0.68 -18.33
C GLY A 132 -6.26 -0.31 -18.49
N GLU A 133 -5.90 -1.05 -17.43
CA GLU A 133 -4.78 -2.02 -17.38
C GLU A 133 -5.26 -3.46 -17.24
#